data_AF-A0A1C6TTR8-F1
#
_entry.id   AF-A0A1C6TTR8-F1
#
_cell.length_a   1.000
_cell.length_b   1.000
_cell.length_c   1.000
_cell.angle_alpha   90.00
_cell.angle_beta   90.00
_cell.angle_gamma   90.00
#
_symmetry.space_group_name_H-M   'P 1'
#
loop_
_entity.id
_entity.type
_entity.pdbx_description
1 polymer ?
#
loop_
_entity_poly.entity_id
_entity_poly.type
_entity_poly.pdbx_seq_one_letter_code
_entity_poly.pdbx_strand_id
1 'polypeptide(L)'
;MPLAERIVEALLESRPGLATAAGDHRYDDRLPDLSADALADDQAMLRDAADALSEIDPDSLDVEERVDHALLSSMVDQGLFELAEIRAHEWDPLRHNPGPLLHALLARPYAPVEERLTQLAGRLAAVPDALATARATLRDMPRIHAETAVGQFTGTAALIRDEVPALLAQAPALHGRVEPAVTAAIAALEEFVAWLRIGLTADAGPGRDPRLGRRRWEARLWHTLDTELSAAEIQRRAWANLERVTAEIREAAVELVGGPADDATVRRALDLLAAEHPDDATIVDLASVTLDEATDFVRAHDVVSLVDDPCVIQEMPEFARGVAVAYCDSPGPLETANVPTFYCIAPTPADWPAQRVESFYREYNDHMIRNLTVHEAMPGHFLQLAHARRYAGPTRVRALTESGVFVEGWAVYAEEVMAGLGFGGLPVRLQQLKMQLRMTINALLDQLVHCEGMPEAEAMALMTGRGFQEEGEAAGKWRRALLTSTQLSTYFVGYSEMADIARARPAGVSVRDWHDAMLAHDCPPPRHLRTLLRV
;
A
#
# COMPACT_ATOMS: atom_id res chain seq x y z
N MET A 1 -17.31 -26.31 12.40
CA MET A 1 -16.57 -25.06 12.14
C MET A 1 -17.54 -23.89 12.25
N PRO A 2 -17.26 -22.87 13.08
CA PRO A 2 -18.05 -21.62 13.15
C PRO A 2 -18.29 -21.01 11.76
N LEU A 3 -19.35 -20.21 11.58
CA LEU A 3 -19.68 -19.63 10.27
C LEU A 3 -18.53 -18.78 9.71
N ALA A 4 -17.99 -17.86 10.51
CA ALA A 4 -16.87 -17.01 10.11
C ALA A 4 -15.68 -17.82 9.58
N GLU A 5 -15.27 -18.87 10.29
CA GLU A 5 -14.18 -19.75 9.86
C GLU A 5 -14.48 -20.50 8.55
N ARG A 6 -15.75 -20.85 8.27
CA ARG A 6 -16.11 -21.42 6.96
C ARG A 6 -15.95 -20.43 5.82
N ILE A 7 -16.33 -19.19 6.04
CA ILE A 7 -16.20 -18.13 5.03
C ILE A 7 -14.72 -17.80 4.83
N VAL A 8 -13.95 -17.66 5.92
CA VAL A 8 -12.48 -17.45 5.89
C VAL A 8 -11.79 -18.54 5.08
N GLU A 9 -12.10 -19.82 5.33
CA GLU A 9 -11.50 -20.93 4.56
C GLU A 9 -11.87 -20.87 3.08
N ALA A 10 -13.13 -20.58 2.75
CA ALA A 10 -13.57 -20.44 1.37
C ALA A 10 -12.90 -19.26 0.65
N LEU A 11 -12.72 -18.13 1.34
CA LEU A 11 -12.01 -16.95 0.82
C LEU A 11 -10.54 -17.26 0.54
N LEU A 12 -9.85 -17.94 1.47
CA LEU A 12 -8.45 -18.34 1.33
C LEU A 12 -8.26 -19.31 0.15
N GLU A 13 -9.14 -20.31 0.02
CA GLU A 13 -9.07 -21.30 -1.05
C GLU A 13 -9.35 -20.69 -2.44
N SER A 14 -10.35 -19.81 -2.56
CA SER A 14 -10.72 -19.22 -3.85
C SER A 14 -9.80 -18.07 -4.28
N ARG A 15 -9.04 -17.47 -3.35
CA ARG A 15 -8.15 -16.33 -3.61
C ARG A 15 -6.72 -16.64 -3.17
N PRO A 16 -5.92 -17.34 -3.99
CA PRO A 16 -4.56 -17.70 -3.62
C PRO A 16 -3.66 -16.49 -3.32
N GLY A 17 -3.91 -15.34 -3.96
CA GLY A 17 -3.18 -14.12 -3.64
C GLY A 17 -3.49 -13.52 -2.26
N LEU A 18 -4.75 -13.63 -1.81
CA LEU A 18 -5.15 -13.25 -0.45
C LEU A 18 -4.49 -14.20 0.57
N ALA A 19 -4.48 -15.51 0.29
CA ALA A 19 -3.85 -16.50 1.15
C ALA A 19 -2.35 -16.22 1.31
N THR A 20 -1.61 -16.01 0.21
CA THR A 20 -0.18 -15.64 0.27
C THR A 20 0.04 -14.35 1.07
N ALA A 21 -0.75 -13.30 0.84
CA ALA A 21 -0.61 -12.03 1.55
C ALA A 21 -0.88 -12.19 3.06
N ALA A 22 -1.86 -13.03 3.43
CA ALA A 22 -2.16 -13.33 4.82
C ALA A 22 -1.09 -14.23 5.48
N GLY A 23 -0.20 -14.89 4.73
CA GLY A 23 0.78 -15.85 5.25
C GLY A 23 0.27 -17.30 5.29
N ASP A 24 -0.80 -17.61 4.55
CA ASP A 24 -1.29 -18.98 4.33
C ASP A 24 -0.73 -19.55 3.02
N HIS A 25 0.27 -20.40 3.15
CA HIS A 25 1.03 -20.95 2.01
C HIS A 25 0.41 -22.20 1.37
N ARG A 26 -0.81 -22.62 1.76
CA ARG A 26 -1.47 -23.82 1.22
C ARG A 26 -1.78 -23.75 -0.28
N TYR A 27 -1.87 -22.54 -0.84
CA TYR A 27 -2.29 -22.27 -2.23
C TYR A 27 -1.21 -21.52 -3.03
N ASP A 28 0.03 -21.55 -2.56
CA ASP A 28 1.15 -20.83 -3.17
C ASP A 28 1.55 -21.36 -4.55
N ASP A 29 1.07 -22.55 -4.96
CA ASP A 29 1.21 -23.10 -6.31
C ASP A 29 0.22 -22.52 -7.32
N ARG A 30 -0.77 -21.73 -6.89
CA ARG A 30 -1.87 -21.27 -7.73
C ARG A 30 -1.77 -19.78 -8.06
N LEU A 31 -2.29 -19.43 -9.24
CA LEU A 31 -2.62 -18.06 -9.63
C LEU A 31 -4.15 -17.86 -9.51
N PRO A 32 -4.63 -16.61 -9.33
CA PRO A 32 -6.05 -16.32 -9.43
C PRO A 32 -6.62 -16.75 -10.78
N ASP A 33 -7.74 -17.46 -10.77
CA ASP A 33 -8.49 -17.82 -11.97
C ASP A 33 -9.54 -16.74 -12.28
N LEU A 34 -9.29 -15.98 -13.34
CA LEU A 34 -10.16 -14.89 -13.80
C LEU A 34 -11.01 -15.30 -15.00
N SER A 35 -11.20 -16.60 -15.22
CA SER A 35 -12.14 -17.12 -16.22
C SER A 35 -13.60 -16.86 -15.81
N ALA A 36 -14.51 -16.85 -16.79
CA ALA A 36 -15.91 -16.56 -16.53
C ALA A 36 -16.56 -17.55 -15.55
N ASP A 37 -16.21 -18.83 -15.63
CA ASP A 37 -16.74 -19.88 -14.75
C ASP A 37 -16.23 -19.71 -13.32
N ALA A 38 -14.92 -19.50 -13.13
CA ALA A 38 -14.33 -19.27 -11.80
C ALA A 38 -14.88 -17.99 -11.14
N LEU A 39 -15.08 -16.92 -11.91
CA LEU A 39 -15.69 -15.69 -11.40
C LEU A 39 -17.17 -15.88 -11.04
N ALA A 40 -17.90 -16.73 -11.76
CA ALA A 40 -19.29 -17.07 -11.42
C ALA A 40 -19.37 -17.87 -10.12
N ASP A 41 -18.45 -18.82 -9.93
CA ASP A 41 -18.34 -19.61 -8.70
C ASP A 41 -17.94 -18.74 -7.50
N ASP A 42 -16.98 -17.82 -7.68
CA ASP A 42 -16.58 -16.87 -6.62
C ASP A 42 -17.73 -15.92 -6.25
N GLN A 43 -18.49 -15.42 -7.22
CA GLN A 43 -19.69 -14.64 -6.94
C GLN A 43 -20.77 -15.45 -6.22
N ALA A 44 -20.95 -16.73 -6.54
CA ALA A 44 -21.90 -17.59 -5.84
C ALA A 44 -21.48 -17.80 -4.38
N MET A 45 -20.20 -18.12 -4.15
CA MET A 45 -19.64 -18.27 -2.80
C MET A 45 -19.82 -16.98 -1.97
N LEU A 46 -19.53 -15.81 -2.55
CA LEU A 46 -19.72 -14.54 -1.87
C LEU A 46 -21.19 -14.23 -1.56
N ARG A 47 -22.13 -14.57 -2.44
CA ARG A 47 -23.58 -14.41 -2.19
C ARG A 47 -24.04 -15.31 -1.05
N ASP A 48 -23.62 -16.58 -1.06
CA ASP A 48 -23.94 -17.52 0.02
C ASP A 48 -23.36 -17.04 1.36
N ALA A 49 -22.16 -16.47 1.36
CA ALA A 49 -21.56 -15.87 2.54
C ALA A 49 -22.33 -14.64 3.04
N ALA A 50 -22.73 -13.73 2.13
CA ALA A 50 -23.51 -12.54 2.47
C ALA A 50 -24.87 -12.91 3.07
N ASP A 51 -25.58 -13.85 2.44
CA ASP A 51 -26.86 -14.36 2.93
C ASP A 51 -26.71 -14.95 4.34
N ALA A 52 -25.71 -15.82 4.56
CA ALA A 52 -25.47 -16.43 5.86
C ALA A 52 -25.06 -15.41 6.95
N LEU A 53 -24.29 -14.38 6.60
CA LEU A 53 -23.92 -13.31 7.55
C LEU A 53 -25.12 -12.44 7.92
N SER A 54 -26.07 -12.23 6.99
CA SER A 54 -27.27 -11.44 7.22
C SER A 54 -28.28 -12.08 8.20
N GLU A 55 -28.18 -13.40 8.40
CA GLU A 55 -29.02 -14.13 9.37
C GLU A 55 -28.57 -13.94 10.83
N ILE A 56 -27.36 -13.41 11.06
CA ILE A 56 -26.85 -13.15 12.42
C ILE A 56 -27.38 -11.82 12.93
N ASP A 57 -27.95 -11.82 14.13
CA ASP A 57 -28.29 -10.61 14.88
C ASP A 57 -27.03 -10.03 15.54
N PRO A 58 -26.49 -8.88 15.08
CA PRO A 58 -25.25 -8.32 15.61
C PRO A 58 -25.37 -7.86 17.07
N ASP A 59 -26.59 -7.57 17.55
CA ASP A 59 -26.83 -7.16 18.93
C ASP A 59 -26.72 -8.34 19.91
N SER A 60 -26.75 -9.57 19.40
CA SER A 60 -26.54 -10.80 20.18
C SER A 60 -25.05 -11.16 20.38
N LEU A 61 -24.15 -10.52 19.63
CA LEU A 61 -22.71 -10.76 19.66
C LEU A 61 -22.01 -9.90 20.71
N ASP A 62 -20.88 -10.38 21.23
CA ASP A 62 -20.00 -9.51 22.01
C ASP A 62 -19.33 -8.43 21.13
N VAL A 63 -18.57 -7.53 21.75
CA VAL A 63 -17.96 -6.39 21.03
C VAL A 63 -16.95 -6.85 19.97
N GLU A 64 -16.12 -7.83 20.27
CA GLU A 64 -15.07 -8.32 19.35
C GLU A 64 -15.72 -9.10 18.19
N GLU A 65 -16.68 -9.98 18.51
CA GLU A 65 -17.44 -10.75 17.51
C GLU A 65 -18.28 -9.86 16.61
N ARG A 66 -18.88 -8.79 17.13
CA ARG A 66 -19.64 -7.82 16.33
C ARG A 66 -18.74 -7.06 15.36
N VAL A 67 -17.53 -6.72 15.78
CA VAL A 67 -16.53 -6.11 14.88
C VAL A 67 -16.10 -7.12 13.81
N ASP A 68 -15.76 -8.35 14.19
CA ASP A 68 -15.39 -9.40 13.22
C ASP A 68 -16.54 -9.66 12.22
N HIS A 69 -17.80 -9.69 12.68
CA HIS A 69 -18.97 -9.82 11.80
C HIS A 69 -19.07 -8.65 10.80
N ALA A 70 -18.88 -7.41 11.26
CA ALA A 70 -18.93 -6.23 10.39
C ALA A 70 -17.78 -6.20 9.38
N LEU A 71 -16.56 -6.57 9.79
CA LEU A 71 -15.38 -6.64 8.92
C LEU A 71 -15.56 -7.70 7.83
N LEU A 72 -16.01 -8.90 8.21
CA LEU A 72 -16.24 -9.99 7.27
C LEU A 72 -17.37 -9.66 6.29
N SER A 73 -18.45 -9.05 6.78
CA SER A 73 -19.56 -8.59 5.92
C SER A 73 -19.08 -7.53 4.92
N SER A 74 -18.30 -6.54 5.37
CA SER A 74 -17.76 -5.50 4.49
C SER A 74 -16.83 -6.06 3.42
N MET A 75 -15.98 -7.03 3.76
CA MET A 75 -15.10 -7.73 2.81
C MET A 75 -15.89 -8.51 1.75
N VAL A 76 -16.93 -9.24 2.16
CA VAL A 76 -17.80 -10.00 1.23
C VAL A 76 -18.55 -9.05 0.30
N ASP A 77 -19.15 -7.99 0.84
CA ASP A 77 -19.88 -6.99 0.08
C ASP A 77 -18.97 -6.25 -0.91
N GLN A 78 -17.74 -5.91 -0.49
CA GLN A 78 -16.74 -5.31 -1.37
C GLN A 78 -16.37 -6.25 -2.51
N GLY A 79 -16.19 -7.55 -2.24
CA GLY A 79 -15.94 -8.56 -3.27
C GLY A 79 -17.05 -8.61 -4.31
N LEU A 80 -18.31 -8.62 -3.87
CA LEU A 80 -19.48 -8.58 -4.76
C LEU A 80 -19.52 -7.30 -5.58
N PHE A 81 -19.29 -6.14 -4.95
CA PHE A 81 -19.26 -4.84 -5.61
C PHE A 81 -18.16 -4.75 -6.68
N GLU A 82 -16.94 -5.16 -6.37
CA GLU A 82 -15.81 -5.14 -7.31
C GLU A 82 -16.06 -6.05 -8.52
N LEU A 83 -16.65 -7.23 -8.30
CA LEU A 83 -16.98 -8.18 -9.36
C LEU A 83 -18.19 -7.76 -10.20
N ALA A 84 -19.21 -7.12 -9.62
CA ALA A 84 -20.44 -6.77 -10.31
C ALA A 84 -20.42 -5.38 -10.96
N GLU A 85 -19.86 -4.38 -10.27
CA GLU A 85 -19.98 -2.97 -10.64
C GLU A 85 -18.69 -2.39 -11.25
N ILE A 86 -17.52 -2.70 -10.66
CA ILE A 86 -16.23 -2.20 -11.15
C ILE A 86 -15.72 -3.05 -12.31
N ARG A 87 -15.79 -4.38 -12.18
CA ARG A 87 -15.41 -5.37 -13.19
C ARG A 87 -14.00 -5.15 -13.75
N ALA A 88 -13.05 -4.82 -12.87
CA ALA A 88 -11.68 -4.51 -13.26
C ALA A 88 -11.01 -5.63 -14.08
N HIS A 89 -11.37 -6.89 -13.81
CA HIS A 89 -10.91 -8.06 -14.57
C HIS A 89 -11.17 -7.96 -16.09
N GLU A 90 -12.16 -7.16 -16.53
CA GLU A 90 -12.51 -7.00 -17.95
C GLU A 90 -11.82 -5.85 -18.67
N TRP A 91 -11.23 -4.89 -17.96
CA TRP A 91 -10.70 -3.66 -18.59
C TRP A 91 -9.37 -3.20 -18.02
N ASP A 92 -8.96 -3.68 -16.85
CA ASP A 92 -7.69 -3.33 -16.20
C ASP A 92 -6.68 -4.47 -16.40
N PRO A 93 -5.76 -4.36 -17.37
CA PRO A 93 -4.74 -5.39 -17.60
C PRO A 93 -3.81 -5.59 -16.40
N LEU A 94 -3.69 -4.62 -15.47
CA LEU A 94 -2.83 -4.74 -14.30
C LEU A 94 -3.33 -5.81 -13.32
N ARG A 95 -4.63 -6.14 -13.35
CA ARG A 95 -5.23 -7.21 -12.53
C ARG A 95 -4.78 -8.61 -12.93
N HIS A 96 -4.21 -8.76 -14.12
CA HIS A 96 -3.74 -10.03 -14.67
C HIS A 96 -2.23 -10.21 -14.50
N ASN A 97 -1.53 -9.30 -13.82
CA ASN A 97 -0.09 -9.37 -13.65
C ASN A 97 0.30 -10.40 -12.56
N PRO A 98 1.01 -11.50 -12.89
CA PRO A 98 1.41 -12.50 -11.90
C PRO A 98 2.63 -12.08 -11.06
N GLY A 99 3.32 -10.99 -11.44
CA GLY A 99 4.60 -10.57 -10.86
C GLY A 99 4.64 -10.53 -9.33
N PRO A 100 3.69 -9.86 -8.64
CA PRO A 100 3.68 -9.79 -7.18
C PRO A 100 3.65 -11.17 -6.50
N LEU A 101 2.86 -12.11 -7.03
CA LEU A 101 2.75 -13.47 -6.47
C LEU A 101 3.99 -14.32 -6.75
N LEU A 102 4.66 -14.11 -7.88
CA LEU A 102 5.93 -14.77 -8.17
C LEU A 102 7.02 -14.24 -7.23
N HIS A 103 7.08 -12.92 -7.05
CA HIS A 103 8.05 -12.28 -6.18
C HIS A 103 7.93 -12.73 -4.72
N ALA A 104 6.71 -12.87 -4.18
CA ALA A 104 6.49 -13.31 -2.81
C ALA A 104 7.19 -14.64 -2.48
N LEU A 105 7.28 -15.55 -3.45
CA LEU A 105 7.98 -16.84 -3.31
C LEU A 105 9.50 -16.72 -3.43
N LEU A 106 9.99 -15.71 -4.15
CA LEU A 106 11.42 -15.46 -4.36
C LEU A 106 12.04 -14.78 -3.14
N ALA A 107 11.40 -13.70 -2.68
CA ALA A 107 11.96 -12.79 -1.68
C ALA A 107 11.88 -13.32 -0.26
N ARG A 108 10.74 -13.91 0.13
CA ARG A 108 10.48 -14.29 1.53
C ARG A 108 10.89 -15.75 1.78
N PRO A 109 11.89 -16.02 2.63
CA PRO A 109 12.35 -17.39 2.90
C PRO A 109 11.51 -18.08 4.00
N TYR A 110 10.19 -18.14 3.84
CA TYR A 110 9.27 -18.75 4.83
C TYR A 110 9.40 -20.28 4.91
N ALA A 111 9.85 -20.91 3.82
CA ALA A 111 9.99 -22.36 3.69
C ALA A 111 11.32 -22.73 2.99
N PRO A 112 11.77 -24.01 3.09
CA PRO A 112 12.93 -24.52 2.35
C PRO A 112 12.85 -24.21 0.86
N VAL A 113 14.02 -24.02 0.22
CA VAL A 113 14.08 -23.55 -1.16
C VAL A 113 13.40 -24.52 -2.14
N GLU A 114 13.46 -25.83 -1.87
CA GLU A 114 12.82 -26.87 -2.67
C GLU A 114 11.29 -26.76 -2.64
N GLU A 115 10.73 -26.39 -1.49
CA GLU A 115 9.30 -26.20 -1.32
C GLU A 115 8.86 -24.94 -2.07
N ARG A 116 9.53 -23.81 -1.84
CA ARG A 116 9.23 -22.55 -2.55
C ARG A 116 9.38 -22.68 -4.06
N LEU A 117 10.42 -23.37 -4.55
CA LEU A 117 10.59 -23.64 -5.99
C LEU A 117 9.52 -24.56 -6.55
N THR A 118 9.00 -25.49 -5.73
CA THR A 118 7.88 -26.35 -6.12
C THR A 118 6.59 -25.54 -6.29
N GLN A 119 6.30 -24.64 -5.35
CA GLN A 119 5.16 -23.72 -5.43
C GLN A 119 5.33 -22.76 -6.62
N LEU A 120 6.51 -22.18 -6.79
CA LEU A 120 6.84 -21.28 -7.88
C LEU A 120 6.65 -21.95 -9.25
N ALA A 121 7.06 -23.22 -9.39
CA ALA A 121 6.84 -23.98 -10.61
C ALA A 121 5.34 -24.13 -10.94
N GLY A 122 4.48 -24.28 -9.92
CA GLY A 122 3.02 -24.29 -10.09
C GLY A 122 2.51 -22.98 -10.68
N ARG A 123 2.87 -21.84 -10.07
CA ARG A 123 2.49 -20.51 -10.57
C ARG A 123 3.01 -20.25 -11.98
N LEU A 124 4.29 -20.54 -12.24
CA LEU A 124 4.90 -20.35 -13.56
C LEU A 124 4.20 -21.20 -14.63
N ALA A 125 3.84 -22.44 -14.31
CA ALA A 125 3.12 -23.33 -15.23
C ALA A 125 1.71 -22.81 -15.56
N ALA A 126 1.08 -22.06 -14.65
CA ALA A 126 -0.25 -21.46 -14.85
C ALA A 126 -0.22 -20.13 -15.64
N VAL A 127 0.93 -19.46 -15.75
CA VAL A 127 1.04 -18.14 -16.42
C VAL A 127 0.49 -18.17 -17.87
N PRO A 128 0.84 -19.15 -18.73
CA PRO A 128 0.36 -19.14 -20.12
C PRO A 128 -1.18 -19.16 -20.23
N ASP A 129 -1.85 -20.01 -19.46
CA ASP A 129 -3.31 -20.13 -19.48
C ASP A 129 -4.00 -18.91 -18.85
N ALA A 130 -3.42 -18.35 -17.78
CA ALA A 130 -3.90 -17.11 -17.16
C ALA A 130 -3.85 -15.94 -18.15
N LEU A 131 -2.76 -15.79 -18.92
CA LEU A 131 -2.62 -14.72 -19.91
C LEU A 131 -3.46 -14.97 -21.18
N ALA A 132 -3.72 -16.23 -21.53
CA ALA A 132 -4.70 -16.56 -22.56
C ALA A 132 -6.12 -16.11 -22.14
N THR A 133 -6.50 -16.38 -20.89
CA THR A 133 -7.76 -15.93 -20.29
C THR A 133 -7.85 -14.41 -20.24
N ALA A 134 -6.76 -13.73 -19.86
CA ALA A 134 -6.67 -12.28 -19.86
C ALA A 134 -6.98 -11.70 -21.25
N ARG A 135 -6.38 -12.23 -22.32
CA ARG A 135 -6.62 -11.80 -23.71
C ARG A 135 -8.05 -12.03 -24.19
N ALA A 136 -8.70 -13.10 -23.71
CA ALA A 136 -10.09 -13.39 -24.05
C ALA A 136 -11.09 -12.48 -23.30
N THR A 137 -10.69 -11.94 -22.14
CA THR A 137 -11.56 -11.20 -21.22
C THR A 137 -11.40 -9.68 -21.37
N LEU A 138 -10.17 -9.22 -21.54
CA LEU A 138 -9.82 -7.79 -21.58
C LEU A 138 -10.40 -7.09 -22.82
N ARG A 139 -11.09 -5.98 -22.57
CA ARG A 139 -11.73 -5.14 -23.58
C ARG A 139 -11.74 -3.69 -23.10
N ASP A 140 -11.75 -2.75 -24.04
CA ASP A 140 -11.92 -1.30 -23.75
C ASP A 140 -10.99 -0.80 -22.62
N MET A 141 -9.71 -1.16 -22.69
CA MET A 141 -8.73 -0.80 -21.67
C MET A 141 -8.38 0.69 -21.76
N PRO A 142 -8.34 1.44 -20.64
CA PRO A 142 -7.78 2.79 -20.65
C PRO A 142 -6.33 2.75 -21.10
N ARG A 143 -5.94 3.71 -21.94
CA ARG A 143 -4.60 3.76 -22.52
C ARG A 143 -3.49 3.74 -21.46
N ILE A 144 -3.68 4.49 -20.37
CA ILE A 144 -2.68 4.58 -19.29
C ILE A 144 -2.47 3.23 -18.57
N HIS A 145 -3.53 2.43 -18.39
CA HIS A 145 -3.43 1.09 -17.80
C HIS A 145 -2.70 0.13 -18.74
N ALA A 146 -3.02 0.16 -20.03
CA ALA A 146 -2.34 -0.68 -21.03
C ALA A 146 -0.85 -0.32 -21.18
N GLU A 147 -0.51 0.98 -21.22
CA GLU A 147 0.89 1.44 -21.25
C GLU A 147 1.65 1.03 -19.99
N THR A 148 1.02 1.14 -18.82
CA THR A 148 1.62 0.73 -17.55
C THR A 148 1.80 -0.79 -17.47
N ALA A 149 0.82 -1.56 -17.96
CA ALA A 149 0.90 -3.02 -18.02
C ALA A 149 2.05 -3.49 -18.93
N VAL A 150 2.28 -2.84 -20.07
CA VAL A 150 3.45 -3.14 -20.92
C VAL A 150 4.75 -3.07 -20.12
N GLY A 151 4.93 -2.03 -19.29
CA GLY A 151 6.09 -1.90 -18.42
C GLY A 151 6.17 -2.99 -17.35
N GLN A 152 5.10 -3.17 -16.57
CA GLN A 152 5.10 -4.13 -15.45
C GLN A 152 5.26 -5.59 -15.89
N PHE A 153 4.64 -5.99 -17.00
CA PHE A 153 4.76 -7.36 -17.51
C PHE A 153 6.14 -7.62 -18.13
N THR A 154 6.77 -6.60 -18.72
CA THR A 154 8.17 -6.67 -19.14
C THR A 154 9.08 -6.86 -17.91
N GLY A 155 8.85 -6.10 -16.83
CA GLY A 155 9.57 -6.26 -15.57
C GLY A 155 9.35 -7.63 -14.92
N THR A 156 8.14 -8.17 -15.02
CA THR A 156 7.83 -9.53 -14.52
C THR A 156 8.59 -10.61 -15.29
N ALA A 157 8.73 -10.47 -16.62
CA ALA A 157 9.54 -11.38 -17.42
C ALA A 157 11.03 -11.29 -17.04
N ALA A 158 11.54 -10.08 -16.75
CA ALA A 158 12.91 -9.89 -16.26
C ALA A 158 13.13 -10.51 -14.87
N LEU A 159 12.22 -10.28 -13.92
CA LEU A 159 12.21 -10.93 -12.59
C LEU A 159 12.37 -12.45 -12.73
N ILE A 160 11.57 -13.09 -13.57
CA ILE A 160 11.64 -14.54 -13.78
C ILE A 160 13.01 -14.94 -14.38
N ARG A 161 13.48 -14.21 -15.39
CA ARG A 161 14.73 -14.50 -16.09
C ARG A 161 15.95 -14.37 -15.18
N ASP A 162 15.94 -13.38 -14.29
CA ASP A 162 17.14 -12.94 -13.58
C ASP A 162 17.21 -13.52 -12.16
N GLU A 163 16.07 -13.69 -11.47
CA GLU A 163 16.05 -14.14 -10.07
C GLU A 163 15.78 -15.65 -9.91
N VAL A 164 14.99 -16.27 -10.78
CA VAL A 164 14.66 -17.71 -10.65
C VAL A 164 15.90 -18.60 -10.79
N PRO A 165 16.85 -18.36 -11.72
CA PRO A 165 18.06 -19.17 -11.81
C PRO A 165 18.90 -19.14 -10.54
N ALA A 166 18.97 -18.01 -9.85
CA ALA A 166 19.72 -17.87 -8.60
C ALA A 166 19.10 -18.71 -7.47
N LEU A 167 17.77 -18.75 -7.39
CA LEU A 167 17.08 -19.62 -6.44
C LEU A 167 17.23 -21.11 -6.82
N LEU A 168 17.09 -21.42 -8.11
CA LEU A 168 17.19 -22.78 -8.64
C LEU A 168 18.59 -23.40 -8.47
N ALA A 169 19.64 -22.58 -8.48
CA ALA A 169 21.01 -23.02 -8.19
C ALA A 169 21.17 -23.63 -6.78
N GLN A 170 20.28 -23.27 -5.84
CA GLN A 170 20.28 -23.82 -4.48
C GLN A 170 19.59 -25.20 -4.41
N ALA A 171 18.75 -25.55 -5.39
CA ALA A 171 18.14 -26.88 -5.52
C ALA A 171 18.20 -27.43 -6.96
N PRO A 172 19.40 -27.82 -7.45
CA PRO A 172 19.58 -28.27 -8.84
C PRO A 172 18.73 -29.47 -9.24
N ALA A 173 18.30 -30.29 -8.27
CA ALA A 173 17.42 -31.43 -8.51
C ALA A 173 16.04 -31.04 -9.09
N LEU A 174 15.59 -29.79 -8.87
CA LEU A 174 14.33 -29.28 -9.39
C LEU A 174 14.45 -28.65 -10.78
N HIS A 175 15.66 -28.58 -11.35
CA HIS A 175 15.88 -27.91 -12.64
C HIS A 175 14.98 -28.45 -13.76
N GLY A 176 14.86 -29.77 -13.89
CA GLY A 176 14.00 -30.40 -14.90
C GLY A 176 12.50 -30.12 -14.73
N ARG A 177 12.06 -29.69 -13.55
CA ARG A 177 10.67 -29.32 -13.26
C ARG A 177 10.42 -27.82 -13.45
N VAL A 178 11.36 -26.98 -13.04
CA VAL A 178 11.20 -25.52 -13.00
C VAL A 178 11.51 -24.87 -14.35
N GLU A 179 12.61 -25.27 -15.01
CA GLU A 179 13.11 -24.63 -16.23
C GLU A 179 12.09 -24.61 -17.40
N PRO A 180 11.32 -25.69 -17.66
CA PRO A 180 10.29 -25.64 -18.70
C PRO A 180 9.18 -24.64 -18.39
N ALA A 181 8.78 -24.52 -17.11
CA ALA A 181 7.75 -23.57 -16.67
C ALA A 181 8.25 -22.13 -16.76
N VAL A 182 9.51 -21.87 -16.40
CA VAL A 182 10.20 -20.58 -16.60
C VAL A 182 10.16 -20.16 -18.07
N THR A 183 10.57 -21.05 -18.97
CA THR A 183 10.62 -20.77 -20.42
C THR A 183 9.22 -20.46 -20.96
N ALA A 184 8.21 -21.25 -20.59
CA ALA A 184 6.84 -21.04 -21.03
C ALA A 184 6.23 -19.73 -20.49
N ALA A 185 6.48 -19.41 -19.21
CA ALA A 185 5.99 -18.20 -18.58
C ALA A 185 6.59 -16.93 -19.21
N ILE A 186 7.90 -16.89 -19.44
CA ILE A 186 8.58 -15.76 -20.12
C ILE A 186 8.00 -15.56 -21.51
N ALA A 187 7.87 -16.64 -22.30
CA ALA A 187 7.32 -16.55 -23.65
C ALA A 187 5.87 -16.00 -23.65
N ALA A 188 5.03 -16.46 -22.72
CA ALA A 188 3.65 -15.98 -22.59
C ALA A 188 3.58 -14.51 -22.17
N LEU A 189 4.44 -14.06 -21.26
CA LEU A 189 4.54 -12.65 -20.86
C LEU A 189 4.98 -11.77 -22.03
N GLU A 190 6.00 -12.18 -22.78
CA GLU A 190 6.48 -11.46 -23.96
C GLU A 190 5.42 -11.38 -25.07
N GLU A 191 4.68 -12.48 -25.29
CA GLU A 191 3.55 -12.52 -26.22
C GLU A 191 2.41 -11.58 -25.79
N PHE A 192 2.09 -11.56 -24.49
CA PHE A 192 1.07 -10.67 -23.93
C PHE A 192 1.47 -9.20 -24.06
N VAL A 193 2.74 -8.86 -23.78
CA VAL A 193 3.29 -7.52 -24.00
C VAL A 193 3.21 -7.10 -25.46
N ALA A 194 3.56 -8.01 -26.38
CA ALA A 194 3.44 -7.74 -27.82
C ALA A 194 1.98 -7.48 -28.22
N TRP A 195 1.04 -8.27 -27.70
CA TRP A 195 -0.39 -8.09 -27.92
C TRP A 195 -0.89 -6.72 -27.41
N LEU A 196 -0.51 -6.30 -26.19
CA LEU A 196 -0.84 -4.98 -25.66
C LEU A 196 -0.29 -3.84 -26.54
N ARG A 197 0.97 -3.95 -27.01
CA ARG A 197 1.60 -2.96 -27.90
C ARG A 197 0.90 -2.86 -29.26
N ILE A 198 0.45 -3.98 -29.82
CA ILE A 198 -0.35 -3.99 -31.05
C ILE A 198 -1.68 -3.26 -30.79
N GLY A 199 -2.36 -3.55 -29.68
CA GLY A 199 -3.59 -2.86 -29.28
C GLY A 199 -3.42 -1.35 -29.13
N LEU A 200 -2.30 -0.90 -28.54
CA LEU A 200 -1.97 0.52 -28.36
C LEU A 200 -1.67 1.27 -29.67
N THR A 201 -1.21 0.56 -30.71
CA THR A 201 -0.89 1.17 -32.02
C THR A 201 -2.05 1.14 -33.01
N ALA A 202 -3.04 0.27 -32.80
CA ALA A 202 -4.29 0.32 -33.54
C ALA A 202 -5.04 1.61 -33.18
N ASP A 203 -5.25 2.52 -34.15
CA ASP A 203 -5.91 3.81 -33.97
C ASP A 203 -7.38 3.64 -33.51
N ALA A 204 -7.57 3.52 -32.19
CA ALA A 204 -8.85 3.22 -31.54
C ALA A 204 -9.47 4.42 -30.81
N GLY A 205 -8.95 5.64 -31.04
CA GLY A 205 -9.33 6.83 -30.27
C GLY A 205 -8.74 6.85 -28.85
N PRO A 206 -9.27 7.67 -27.93
CA PRO A 206 -8.67 7.88 -26.60
C PRO A 206 -8.80 6.67 -25.65
N GLY A 207 -9.59 5.65 -26.01
CA GLY A 207 -9.94 4.52 -25.14
C GLY A 207 -10.91 4.92 -24.02
N ARG A 208 -11.20 3.95 -23.13
CA ARG A 208 -11.99 4.17 -21.91
C ARG A 208 -11.38 5.25 -21.03
N ASP A 209 -12.21 6.15 -20.50
CA ASP A 209 -11.76 7.09 -19.46
C ASP A 209 -11.45 6.30 -18.18
N PRO A 210 -10.22 6.40 -17.62
CA PRO A 210 -9.89 5.72 -16.37
C PRO A 210 -10.67 6.25 -15.16
N ARG A 211 -11.33 7.41 -15.28
CA ARG A 211 -12.11 8.00 -14.18
C ARG A 211 -13.41 7.22 -13.95
N LEU A 212 -13.65 6.82 -12.70
CA LEU A 212 -14.84 6.05 -12.34
C LEU A 212 -16.15 6.85 -12.41
N GLY A 213 -16.09 8.17 -12.28
CA GLY A 213 -17.26 9.01 -12.08
C GLY A 213 -17.82 8.91 -10.66
N ARG A 214 -18.54 9.95 -10.22
CA ARG A 214 -19.00 10.12 -8.83
C ARG A 214 -19.66 8.89 -8.23
N ARG A 215 -20.69 8.34 -8.88
CA ARG A 215 -21.48 7.22 -8.31
C ARG A 215 -20.62 5.99 -8.00
N ARG A 216 -19.77 5.56 -8.93
CA ARG A 216 -18.93 4.38 -8.75
C ARG A 216 -17.77 4.66 -7.81
N TRP A 217 -17.20 5.87 -7.87
CA TRP A 217 -16.13 6.27 -6.97
C TRP A 217 -16.62 6.36 -5.52
N GLU A 218 -17.75 7.01 -5.23
CA GLU A 218 -18.30 7.11 -3.88
C GLU A 218 -18.70 5.74 -3.31
N ALA A 219 -19.28 4.86 -4.13
CA ALA A 219 -19.59 3.48 -3.71
C ALA A 219 -18.31 2.69 -3.39
N ARG A 220 -17.27 2.80 -4.24
CA ARG A 220 -15.97 2.17 -3.97
C ARG A 220 -15.30 2.79 -2.73
N LEU A 221 -15.43 4.11 -2.53
CA LEU A 221 -14.85 4.84 -1.42
C LEU A 221 -15.39 4.32 -0.09
N TRP A 222 -16.70 4.04 -0.02
CA TRP A 222 -17.32 3.42 1.15
C TRP A 222 -16.63 2.10 1.53
N HIS A 223 -16.48 1.18 0.58
CA HIS A 223 -15.82 -0.11 0.83
C HIS A 223 -14.34 0.02 1.16
N THR A 224 -13.62 0.93 0.47
CA THR A 224 -12.18 1.12 0.70
C THR A 224 -11.89 1.75 2.05
N LEU A 225 -12.68 2.77 2.44
CA LEU A 225 -12.39 3.55 3.64
C LEU A 225 -13.04 3.00 4.89
N ASP A 226 -14.20 2.36 4.75
CA ASP A 226 -14.99 1.81 5.85
C ASP A 226 -15.14 2.83 7.00
N THR A 227 -15.59 4.04 6.65
CA THR A 227 -15.68 5.21 7.53
C THR A 227 -17.09 5.81 7.52
N GLU A 228 -17.45 6.55 8.56
CA GLU A 228 -18.71 7.31 8.62
C GLU A 228 -18.64 8.65 7.86
N LEU A 229 -17.45 9.05 7.41
CA LEU A 229 -17.26 10.30 6.69
C LEU A 229 -17.76 10.19 5.24
N SER A 230 -18.67 11.08 4.86
CA SER A 230 -19.04 11.26 3.44
C SER A 230 -17.89 11.87 2.63
N ALA A 231 -17.88 11.65 1.31
CA ALA A 231 -16.92 12.28 0.40
C ALA A 231 -16.84 13.82 0.55
N ALA A 232 -17.99 14.48 0.72
CA ALA A 232 -18.05 15.93 0.93
C ALA A 232 -17.41 16.35 2.27
N GLU A 233 -17.55 15.54 3.33
CA GLU A 233 -16.88 15.79 4.60
C GLU A 233 -15.36 15.54 4.50
N ILE A 234 -14.93 14.47 3.82
CA ILE A 234 -13.51 14.19 3.57
C ILE A 234 -12.87 15.37 2.83
N GLN A 235 -13.48 15.83 1.74
CA GLN A 235 -12.97 16.97 0.98
C GLN A 235 -12.93 18.25 1.82
N ARG A 236 -13.94 18.52 2.64
CA ARG A 236 -13.98 19.67 3.56
C ARG A 236 -12.84 19.61 4.57
N ARG A 237 -12.64 18.46 5.22
CA ARG A 237 -11.54 18.24 6.17
C ARG A 237 -10.18 18.39 5.48
N ALA A 238 -10.03 17.87 4.27
CA ALA A 238 -8.79 17.96 3.51
C ALA A 238 -8.43 19.41 3.17
N TRP A 239 -9.37 20.22 2.68
CA TRP A 239 -9.12 21.65 2.44
C TRP A 239 -8.78 22.40 3.73
N ALA A 240 -9.50 22.14 4.83
CA ALA A 240 -9.19 22.77 6.12
C ALA A 240 -7.79 22.39 6.63
N ASN A 241 -7.40 21.12 6.49
CA ASN A 241 -6.07 20.67 6.85
C ASN A 241 -5.00 21.29 5.97
N LEU A 242 -5.23 21.39 4.65
CA LEU A 242 -4.29 22.01 3.73
C LEU A 242 -3.98 23.45 4.13
N GLU A 243 -4.99 24.24 4.49
CA GLU A 243 -4.80 25.62 4.97
C GLU A 243 -4.04 25.67 6.29
N ARG A 244 -4.39 24.82 7.27
CA ARG A 244 -3.69 24.73 8.56
C ARG A 244 -2.21 24.42 8.37
N VAL A 245 -1.89 23.35 7.65
CA VAL A 245 -0.51 22.88 7.45
C VAL A 245 0.29 23.86 6.59
N THR A 246 -0.36 24.56 5.65
CA THR A 246 0.28 25.66 4.89
C THR A 246 0.72 26.80 5.82
N ALA A 247 -0.05 27.12 6.85
CA ALA A 247 0.36 28.12 7.84
C ALA A 247 1.55 27.60 8.67
N GLU A 248 1.45 26.37 9.19
CA GLU A 248 2.48 25.77 10.05
C GLU A 248 3.83 25.60 9.34
N ILE A 249 3.83 25.16 8.06
CA ILE A 249 5.08 25.01 7.30
C ILE A 249 5.73 26.37 7.00
N ARG A 250 4.93 27.42 6.79
CA ARG A 250 5.44 28.79 6.61
C ARG A 250 6.06 29.32 7.91
N GLU A 251 5.44 29.06 9.05
CA GLU A 251 6.00 29.41 10.36
C GLU A 251 7.31 28.67 10.62
N ALA A 252 7.34 27.35 10.41
CA ALA A 252 8.55 26.55 10.55
C ALA A 252 9.67 27.00 9.59
N ALA A 253 9.32 27.39 8.36
CA ALA A 253 10.29 27.91 7.40
C ALA A 253 10.87 29.26 7.84
N VAL A 254 10.04 30.16 8.38
CA VAL A 254 10.51 31.44 8.95
C VAL A 254 11.42 31.21 10.13
N GLU A 255 11.13 30.24 11.00
CA GLU A 255 12.01 29.87 12.11
C GLU A 255 13.38 29.38 11.60
N LEU A 256 13.42 28.60 10.52
CA LEU A 256 14.68 28.05 9.98
C LEU A 256 15.52 29.09 9.23
N VAL A 257 14.91 29.86 8.33
CA VAL A 257 15.66 30.72 7.36
C VAL A 257 15.32 32.21 7.43
N GLY A 258 14.42 32.61 8.34
CA GLY A 258 13.94 33.99 8.46
C GLY A 258 13.10 34.49 7.27
N GLY A 259 12.62 35.74 7.37
CA GLY A 259 11.85 36.38 6.31
C GLY A 259 10.32 36.33 6.53
N PRO A 260 9.52 36.66 5.50
CA PRO A 260 8.06 36.63 5.59
C PRO A 260 7.50 35.20 5.57
N ALA A 261 6.34 34.97 6.19
CA ALA A 261 5.64 33.69 6.16
C ALA A 261 4.92 33.48 4.81
N ASP A 262 5.68 33.12 3.78
CA ASP A 262 5.20 32.91 2.40
C ASP A 262 5.83 31.66 1.73
N ASP A 263 5.29 31.29 0.56
CA ASP A 263 5.71 30.11 -0.18
C ASP A 263 7.16 30.20 -0.68
N ALA A 264 7.66 31.42 -0.91
CA ALA A 264 9.05 31.64 -1.30
C ALA A 264 10.01 31.30 -0.14
N THR A 265 9.61 31.60 1.10
CA THR A 265 10.36 31.25 2.30
C THR A 265 10.33 29.76 2.58
N VAL A 266 9.19 29.09 2.35
CA VAL A 266 9.11 27.62 2.41
C VAL A 266 10.04 26.97 1.39
N ARG A 267 10.03 27.43 0.13
CA ARG A 267 10.93 26.91 -0.91
C ARG A 267 12.40 27.10 -0.55
N ARG A 268 12.79 28.28 -0.05
CA ARG A 268 14.17 28.51 0.45
C ARG A 268 14.56 27.56 1.59
N ALA A 269 13.65 27.30 2.53
CA ALA A 269 13.89 26.38 3.62
C ALA A 269 14.09 24.94 3.08
N LEU A 270 13.19 24.48 2.21
CA LEU A 270 13.30 23.14 1.60
C LEU A 270 14.54 23.01 0.71
N ASP A 271 14.90 24.06 -0.03
CA ASP A 271 16.14 24.09 -0.84
C ASP A 271 17.40 23.99 0.01
N LEU A 272 17.41 24.62 1.20
CA LEU A 272 18.49 24.51 2.17
C LEU A 272 18.60 23.07 2.69
N LEU A 273 17.48 22.46 3.08
CA LEU A 273 17.45 21.08 3.56
C LEU A 273 17.86 20.08 2.48
N ALA A 274 17.46 20.34 1.23
CA ALA A 274 17.79 19.50 0.09
C ALA A 274 19.27 19.54 -0.31
N ALA A 275 20.10 20.41 0.27
CA ALA A 275 21.54 20.45 0.03
C ALA A 275 22.30 19.34 0.81
N GLU A 276 21.69 18.77 1.85
CA GLU A 276 22.20 17.62 2.61
C GLU A 276 21.38 16.39 2.25
N HIS A 277 21.90 15.55 1.37
CA HIS A 277 21.19 14.38 0.87
C HIS A 277 22.11 13.17 0.72
N PRO A 278 21.56 11.95 0.79
CA PRO A 278 22.31 10.75 0.49
C PRO A 278 22.52 10.61 -1.03
N ASP A 279 23.20 9.55 -1.42
CA ASP A 279 23.34 9.07 -2.78
C ASP A 279 23.00 7.57 -2.87
N ASP A 280 23.14 6.98 -4.07
CA ASP A 280 22.83 5.56 -4.30
C ASP A 280 23.65 4.61 -3.42
N ALA A 281 24.82 5.04 -2.93
CA ALA A 281 25.70 4.23 -2.09
C ALA A 281 25.42 4.39 -0.59
N THR A 282 24.74 5.46 -0.17
CA THR A 282 24.62 5.85 1.25
C THR A 282 23.19 5.86 1.79
N ILE A 283 22.17 5.83 0.93
CA ILE A 283 20.76 5.90 1.35
C ILE A 283 20.33 4.76 2.29
N VAL A 284 20.81 3.54 2.05
CA VAL A 284 20.50 2.36 2.89
C VAL A 284 21.14 2.46 4.27
N ASP A 285 22.39 2.91 4.32
CA ASP A 285 23.13 3.10 5.58
C ASP A 285 22.48 4.22 6.41
N LEU A 286 22.06 5.32 5.77
CA LEU A 286 21.35 6.41 6.44
C LEU A 286 20.05 5.93 7.10
N ALA A 287 19.26 5.12 6.39
CA ALA A 287 18.03 4.56 6.95
C ALA A 287 18.30 3.61 8.12
N SER A 288 19.42 2.88 8.08
CA SER A 288 19.83 2.00 9.18
C SER A 288 20.19 2.78 10.44
N VAL A 289 21.01 3.83 10.31
CA VAL A 289 21.32 4.74 11.42
C VAL A 289 20.04 5.40 11.96
N THR A 290 19.16 5.82 11.07
CA THR A 290 17.90 6.47 11.43
C THR A 290 16.97 5.53 12.22
N LEU A 291 16.91 4.24 11.88
CA LEU A 291 16.09 3.28 12.61
C LEU A 291 16.54 3.17 14.08
N ASP A 292 17.85 3.13 14.32
CA ASP A 292 18.42 3.13 15.67
C ASP A 292 18.07 4.43 16.42
N GLU A 293 18.28 5.59 15.77
CA GLU A 293 17.94 6.91 16.33
C GLU A 293 16.45 7.00 16.72
N ALA A 294 15.55 6.56 15.83
CA ALA A 294 14.11 6.58 16.05
C ALA A 294 13.69 5.62 17.17
N THR A 295 14.31 4.44 17.24
CA THR A 295 14.05 3.44 18.29
C THR A 295 14.45 3.97 19.67
N ASP A 296 15.64 4.57 19.77
CA ASP A 296 16.10 5.18 21.02
C ASP A 296 15.22 6.36 21.43
N PHE A 297 14.76 7.15 20.46
CA PHE A 297 13.86 8.27 20.71
C PHE A 297 12.48 7.82 21.22
N VAL A 298 11.88 6.81 20.58
CA VAL A 298 10.60 6.19 21.01
C VAL A 298 10.72 5.66 22.44
N ARG A 299 11.84 5.00 22.77
CA ARG A 299 12.12 4.50 24.11
C ARG A 299 12.27 5.62 25.13
N ALA A 300 12.99 6.68 24.78
CA ALA A 300 13.26 7.80 25.69
C ALA A 300 12.00 8.63 26.01
N HIS A 301 11.05 8.71 25.09
CA HIS A 301 9.82 9.49 25.23
C HIS A 301 8.59 8.67 25.63
N ASP A 302 8.75 7.35 25.82
CA ASP A 302 7.66 6.44 26.19
C ASP A 302 6.46 6.57 25.22
N VAL A 303 6.75 6.51 23.91
CA VAL A 303 5.73 6.77 22.87
C VAL A 303 4.79 5.58 22.70
N VAL A 304 5.34 4.38 22.59
CA VAL A 304 4.62 3.11 22.35
C VAL A 304 5.54 1.97 22.76
N SER A 305 4.99 0.82 23.18
CA SER A 305 5.80 -0.32 23.57
C SER A 305 6.60 -0.88 22.39
N LEU A 306 7.90 -1.10 22.60
CA LEU A 306 8.80 -1.72 21.61
C LEU A 306 8.68 -3.25 21.64
N VAL A 307 9.00 -3.88 20.51
CA VAL A 307 9.03 -5.35 20.35
C VAL A 307 10.36 -5.79 19.75
N ASP A 308 10.71 -7.06 19.97
CA ASP A 308 12.00 -7.65 19.56
C ASP A 308 11.98 -8.25 18.13
N ASP A 309 10.93 -8.01 17.35
CA ASP A 309 10.82 -8.49 15.97
C ASP A 309 11.97 -7.94 15.10
N PRO A 310 12.56 -8.73 14.20
CA PRO A 310 13.63 -8.24 13.34
C PRO A 310 13.09 -7.39 12.18
N CYS A 311 13.65 -6.18 12.02
CA CYS A 311 13.48 -5.34 10.84
C CYS A 311 14.79 -5.30 10.05
N VAL A 312 14.77 -5.82 8.83
CA VAL A 312 15.94 -5.86 7.92
C VAL A 312 15.80 -4.75 6.89
N ILE A 313 16.75 -3.82 6.88
CA ILE A 313 16.79 -2.76 5.87
C ILE A 313 17.60 -3.26 4.67
N GLN A 314 17.04 -3.10 3.48
CA GLN A 314 17.70 -3.56 2.25
C GLN A 314 17.38 -2.70 1.04
N GLU A 315 18.20 -2.84 0.01
CA GLU A 315 17.94 -2.24 -1.29
C GLU A 315 16.67 -2.82 -1.91
N MET A 316 15.79 -1.96 -2.40
CA MET A 316 14.56 -2.38 -3.07
C MET A 316 14.92 -3.15 -4.36
N PRO A 317 14.36 -4.35 -4.58
CA PRO A 317 14.56 -5.09 -5.83
C PRO A 317 14.14 -4.27 -7.06
N GLU A 318 14.87 -4.41 -8.17
CA GLU A 318 14.68 -3.55 -9.36
C GLU A 318 13.25 -3.58 -9.91
N PHE A 319 12.61 -4.76 -9.96
CA PHE A 319 11.25 -4.91 -10.48
C PHE A 319 10.19 -4.16 -9.62
N ALA A 320 10.49 -3.86 -8.35
CA ALA A 320 9.61 -3.15 -7.42
C ALA A 320 9.83 -1.62 -7.43
N ARG A 321 10.88 -1.13 -8.11
CA ARG A 321 11.21 0.30 -8.17
C ARG A 321 10.24 1.05 -9.09
N GLY A 322 10.02 2.33 -8.78
CA GLY A 322 9.25 3.26 -9.62
C GLY A 322 7.78 3.43 -9.25
N VAL A 323 7.30 2.76 -8.19
CA VAL A 323 5.97 3.01 -7.60
C VAL A 323 6.09 3.80 -6.29
N ALA A 324 6.99 3.37 -5.41
CA ALA A 324 7.34 4.06 -4.17
C ALA A 324 8.87 4.04 -3.99
N VAL A 325 9.40 4.97 -3.20
CA VAL A 325 10.84 5.03 -2.88
C VAL A 325 11.20 4.12 -1.73
N ALA A 326 10.26 3.88 -0.83
CA ALA A 326 10.39 2.88 0.19
C ALA A 326 9.07 2.15 0.41
N TYR A 327 9.16 0.97 1.03
CA TYR A 327 8.01 0.29 1.61
C TYR A 327 8.45 -0.64 2.75
N CYS A 328 7.50 -0.92 3.63
CA CYS A 328 7.56 -1.98 4.64
C CYS A 328 6.88 -3.26 4.11
N ASP A 329 7.62 -4.37 4.10
CA ASP A 329 7.13 -5.70 3.75
C ASP A 329 7.20 -6.62 4.97
N SER A 330 6.10 -6.60 5.73
CA SER A 330 5.92 -7.41 6.93
C SER A 330 5.33 -8.79 6.62
N PRO A 331 5.60 -9.81 7.45
CA PRO A 331 4.95 -11.10 7.28
C PRO A 331 3.46 -11.03 7.66
N GLY A 332 2.61 -11.64 6.83
CA GLY A 332 1.15 -11.62 7.01
C GLY A 332 0.68 -12.21 8.35
N PRO A 333 -0.53 -11.87 8.82
CA PRO A 333 -0.98 -12.23 10.18
C PRO A 333 -1.10 -13.74 10.46
N LEU A 334 -1.25 -14.59 9.44
CA LEU A 334 -1.27 -16.05 9.53
C LEU A 334 0.11 -16.71 9.34
N GLU A 335 1.15 -15.92 9.03
CA GLU A 335 2.51 -16.43 8.86
C GLU A 335 3.04 -17.01 10.18
N THR A 336 3.50 -18.26 10.12
CA THR A 336 4.02 -19.00 11.27
C THR A 336 5.54 -19.18 11.22
N ALA A 337 6.16 -18.99 10.06
CA ALA A 337 7.60 -18.96 9.93
C ALA A 337 8.18 -17.74 10.64
N ASN A 338 9.36 -17.91 11.25
CA ASN A 338 10.09 -16.80 11.84
C ASN A 338 10.88 -16.07 10.74
N VAL A 339 10.19 -15.19 10.02
CA VAL A 339 10.75 -14.36 8.94
C VAL A 339 10.73 -12.88 9.33
N PRO A 340 11.72 -12.09 8.90
CA PRO A 340 11.78 -10.68 9.26
C PRO A 340 10.76 -9.83 8.50
N THR A 341 10.53 -8.63 9.03
CA THR A 341 9.99 -7.52 8.25
C THR A 341 11.12 -6.90 7.44
N PHE A 342 10.88 -6.57 6.17
CA PHE A 342 11.83 -5.85 5.34
C PHE A 342 11.43 -4.38 5.21
N TYR A 343 12.35 -3.47 5.48
CA TYR A 343 12.24 -2.06 5.10
C TYR A 343 13.09 -1.85 3.85
N CYS A 344 12.42 -1.85 2.70
CA CYS A 344 13.07 -1.78 1.40
C CYS A 344 13.16 -0.33 0.92
N ILE A 345 14.34 0.11 0.48
CA ILE A 345 14.57 1.48 0.00
C ILE A 345 15.21 1.45 -1.37
N ALA A 346 14.64 2.21 -2.31
CA ALA A 346 15.09 2.26 -3.70
C ALA A 346 16.19 3.33 -3.89
N PRO A 347 17.40 2.95 -4.33
CA PRO A 347 18.31 3.89 -4.97
C PRO A 347 17.77 4.26 -6.35
N THR A 348 18.38 5.26 -6.98
CA THR A 348 17.97 5.67 -8.32
C THR A 348 18.36 4.61 -9.37
N PRO A 349 17.54 4.43 -10.43
CA PRO A 349 17.93 3.59 -11.56
C PRO A 349 19.22 4.08 -12.23
N ALA A 350 20.10 3.15 -12.58
CA ALA A 350 21.43 3.45 -13.13
C ALA A 350 21.41 4.19 -14.48
N ASP A 351 20.30 4.12 -15.21
CA ASP A 351 20.10 4.78 -16.51
C ASP A 351 19.55 6.21 -16.38
N TRP A 352 19.25 6.68 -15.16
CA TRP A 352 18.74 8.02 -14.97
C TRP A 352 19.80 9.09 -15.27
N PRO A 353 19.42 10.18 -15.98
CA PRO A 353 20.33 11.30 -16.18
C PRO A 353 20.62 11.98 -14.83
N ALA A 354 21.82 12.53 -14.68
CA ALA A 354 22.28 13.15 -13.42
C ALA A 354 21.30 14.19 -12.85
N GLN A 355 20.62 14.97 -13.70
CA GLN A 355 19.61 15.93 -13.26
C GLN A 355 18.40 15.28 -12.58
N ARG A 356 18.00 14.08 -13.02
CA ARG A 356 16.88 13.33 -12.42
C ARG A 356 17.30 12.68 -11.11
N VAL A 357 18.54 12.18 -11.04
CA VAL A 357 19.14 11.66 -9.80
C VAL A 357 19.22 12.78 -8.75
N GLU A 358 19.69 13.96 -9.14
CA GLU A 358 19.71 15.15 -8.28
C GLU A 358 18.30 15.53 -7.79
N SER A 359 17.31 15.61 -8.68
CA SER A 359 15.92 15.91 -8.30
C SER A 359 15.35 14.88 -7.31
N PHE A 360 15.73 13.60 -7.45
CA PHE A 360 15.32 12.55 -6.54
C PHE A 360 15.92 12.74 -5.14
N TYR A 361 17.23 12.93 -5.03
CA TYR A 361 17.87 13.08 -3.73
C TYR A 361 17.57 14.42 -3.04
N ARG A 362 17.16 15.44 -3.80
CA ARG A 362 16.56 16.65 -3.22
C ARG A 362 15.21 16.39 -2.54
N GLU A 363 14.35 15.56 -3.13
CA GLU A 363 13.07 15.13 -2.53
C GLU A 363 13.32 14.20 -1.33
N TYR A 364 14.23 13.23 -1.49
CA TYR A 364 14.57 12.19 -0.51
C TYR A 364 15.91 12.49 0.19
N ASN A 365 16.04 13.72 0.68
CA ASN A 365 17.22 14.21 1.39
C ASN A 365 17.33 13.65 2.82
N ASP A 366 18.41 13.99 3.53
CA ASP A 366 18.75 13.42 4.84
C ASP A 366 17.62 13.51 5.87
N HIS A 367 16.87 14.60 5.84
CA HIS A 367 15.77 14.86 6.77
C HIS A 367 14.48 14.15 6.32
N MET A 368 14.27 14.00 5.01
CA MET A 368 13.15 13.22 4.49
C MET A 368 13.32 11.73 4.79
N ILE A 369 14.54 11.18 4.64
CA ILE A 369 14.80 9.77 5.00
C ILE A 369 14.56 9.51 6.49
N ARG A 370 14.84 10.51 7.34
CA ARG A 370 14.48 10.45 8.77
C ARG A 370 12.98 10.34 9.02
N ASN A 371 12.18 11.20 8.39
CA ASN A 371 10.72 11.12 8.48
C ASN A 371 10.16 9.85 7.82
N LEU A 372 10.72 9.43 6.69
CA LEU A 372 10.32 8.22 5.98
C LEU A 372 10.58 6.95 6.80
N THR A 373 11.70 6.89 7.52
CA THR A 373 11.98 5.77 8.42
C THR A 373 11.04 5.76 9.63
N VAL A 374 10.55 6.92 10.08
CA VAL A 374 9.46 6.98 11.06
C VAL A 374 8.19 6.35 10.50
N HIS A 375 7.84 6.67 9.25
CA HIS A 375 6.67 6.15 8.55
C HIS A 375 6.74 4.63 8.31
N GLU A 376 7.83 4.16 7.70
CA GLU A 376 7.99 2.77 7.26
C GLU A 376 8.38 1.83 8.41
N ALA A 377 9.10 2.36 9.42
CA ALA A 377 9.69 1.53 10.45
C ALA A 377 9.26 1.87 11.88
N MET A 378 9.80 2.95 12.45
CA MET A 378 9.75 3.18 13.90
C MET A 378 9.23 4.57 14.27
N PRO A 379 8.06 4.71 14.94
CA PRO A 379 7.11 3.67 15.36
C PRO A 379 6.01 3.36 14.31
N GLY A 380 6.23 3.64 13.02
CA GLY A 380 5.25 3.43 11.94
C GLY A 380 5.01 1.96 11.57
N HIS A 381 5.00 1.65 10.27
CA HIS A 381 4.51 0.35 9.75
C HIS A 381 5.16 -0.87 10.39
N PHE A 382 6.49 -0.95 10.48
CA PHE A 382 7.15 -2.10 11.10
C PHE A 382 6.64 -2.35 12.52
N LEU A 383 6.69 -1.33 13.38
CA LEU A 383 6.28 -1.52 14.78
C LEU A 383 4.78 -1.82 14.88
N GLN A 384 3.96 -1.11 14.12
CA GLN A 384 2.50 -1.32 14.08
C GLN A 384 2.12 -2.73 13.65
N LEU A 385 2.69 -3.22 12.55
CA LEU A 385 2.41 -4.57 12.03
C LEU A 385 3.01 -5.65 12.94
N ALA A 386 4.14 -5.38 13.60
CA ALA A 386 4.68 -6.28 14.60
C ALA A 386 3.76 -6.39 15.84
N HIS A 387 3.09 -5.32 16.26
CA HIS A 387 2.01 -5.41 17.27
C HIS A 387 0.80 -6.20 16.76
N ALA A 388 0.37 -5.94 15.53
CA ALA A 388 -0.76 -6.63 14.91
C ALA A 388 -0.58 -8.17 14.89
N ARG A 389 0.63 -8.67 14.63
CA ARG A 389 0.97 -10.11 14.67
C ARG A 389 0.75 -10.77 16.03
N ARG A 390 0.65 -9.99 17.12
CA ARG A 390 0.39 -10.50 18.47
C ARG A 390 -1.10 -10.57 18.80
N TYR A 391 -1.96 -10.02 17.94
CA TYR A 391 -3.40 -10.12 18.11
C TYR A 391 -3.85 -11.59 18.07
N ALA A 392 -4.65 -11.98 19.06
CA ALA A 392 -5.24 -13.30 19.16
C ALA A 392 -6.74 -13.16 19.41
N GLY A 393 -7.51 -13.16 18.33
CA GLY A 393 -8.97 -13.09 18.34
C GLY A 393 -9.66 -14.45 18.38
N PRO A 394 -10.99 -14.48 18.54
CA PRO A 394 -11.78 -15.71 18.49
C PRO A 394 -11.87 -16.32 17.08
N THR A 395 -11.60 -15.51 16.04
CA THR A 395 -11.64 -15.90 14.63
C THR A 395 -10.42 -15.38 13.87
N ARG A 396 -10.17 -15.94 12.68
CA ARG A 396 -9.17 -15.45 11.72
C ARG A 396 -9.67 -14.32 10.81
N VAL A 397 -10.82 -13.70 11.11
CA VAL A 397 -11.38 -12.64 10.25
C VAL A 397 -10.40 -11.48 10.10
N ARG A 398 -9.84 -10.97 11.21
CA ARG A 398 -8.97 -9.78 11.17
C ARG A 398 -7.70 -9.98 10.34
N ALA A 399 -7.19 -11.21 10.32
CA ALA A 399 -6.06 -11.60 9.49
C ALA A 399 -6.30 -11.45 7.98
N LEU A 400 -7.57 -11.37 7.54
CA LEU A 400 -7.95 -11.17 6.14
C LEU A 400 -8.51 -9.78 5.83
N THR A 401 -8.79 -8.97 6.86
CA THR A 401 -9.51 -7.69 6.74
C THR A 401 -8.66 -6.52 7.21
N GLU A 402 -7.36 -6.57 6.95
CA GLU A 402 -6.43 -5.48 7.24
C GLU A 402 -6.86 -4.19 6.54
N SER A 403 -6.99 -3.10 7.30
CA SER A 403 -7.42 -1.81 6.76
C SER A 403 -6.23 -0.94 6.38
N GLY A 404 -6.10 -0.64 5.09
CA GLY A 404 -5.16 0.37 4.62
C GLY A 404 -5.37 1.75 5.26
N VAL A 405 -6.60 2.08 5.70
CA VAL A 405 -6.87 3.33 6.43
C VAL A 405 -6.25 3.33 7.82
N PHE A 406 -6.28 2.20 8.53
CA PHE A 406 -5.60 2.07 9.82
C PHE A 406 -4.08 2.13 9.63
N VAL A 407 -3.55 1.30 8.72
CA VAL A 407 -2.12 1.11 8.48
C VAL A 407 -1.45 2.43 8.08
N GLU A 408 -1.97 3.09 7.05
CA GLU A 408 -1.45 4.38 6.58
C GLU A 408 -1.75 5.50 7.58
N GLY A 409 -2.92 5.46 8.22
CA GLY A 409 -3.32 6.45 9.20
C GLY A 409 -2.41 6.47 10.42
N TRP A 410 -2.01 5.29 10.93
CA TRP A 410 -1.07 5.16 12.02
C TRP A 410 0.31 5.71 11.65
N ALA A 411 0.86 5.33 10.50
CA ALA A 411 2.19 5.77 10.08
C ALA A 411 2.27 7.30 9.95
N VAL A 412 1.27 7.93 9.31
CA VAL A 412 1.22 9.39 9.20
C VAL A 412 0.98 10.07 10.56
N TYR A 413 0.19 9.47 11.45
CA TYR A 413 0.04 9.96 12.81
C TYR A 413 1.35 9.87 13.60
N ALA A 414 2.11 8.77 13.46
CA ALA A 414 3.40 8.56 14.10
C ALA A 414 4.43 9.62 13.67
N GLU A 415 4.44 10.02 12.40
CA GLU A 415 5.28 11.13 11.92
C GLU A 415 5.01 12.43 12.71
N GLU A 416 3.73 12.80 12.87
CA GLU A 416 3.34 14.00 13.62
C GLU A 416 3.75 13.90 15.10
N VAL A 417 3.56 12.73 15.73
CA VAL A 417 3.96 12.51 17.13
C VAL A 417 5.46 12.66 17.30
N MET A 418 6.26 12.01 16.45
CA MET A 418 7.72 12.04 16.53
C MET A 418 8.26 13.45 16.29
N ALA A 419 7.80 14.14 15.25
CA ALA A 419 8.18 15.51 14.96
C ALA A 419 7.73 16.49 16.07
N GLY A 420 6.54 16.29 16.63
CA GLY A 420 6.00 17.09 17.74
C GLY A 420 6.78 16.95 19.04
N LEU A 421 7.39 15.78 19.27
CA LEU A 421 8.31 15.53 20.39
C LEU A 421 9.73 16.04 20.13
N GLY A 422 10.04 16.46 18.89
CA GLY A 422 11.32 17.05 18.51
C GLY A 422 12.31 16.09 17.84
N PHE A 423 11.87 14.90 17.39
CA PHE A 423 12.73 13.99 16.63
C PHE A 423 13.31 14.67 15.39
N GLY A 424 14.64 14.70 15.27
CA GLY A 424 15.35 15.33 14.16
C GLY A 424 15.21 16.86 14.04
N GLY A 425 14.57 17.51 15.02
CA GLY A 425 14.42 18.96 15.09
C GLY A 425 13.59 19.57 13.96
N LEU A 426 13.78 20.88 13.77
CA LEU A 426 13.04 21.66 12.77
C LEU A 426 13.18 21.14 11.32
N PRO A 427 14.35 20.64 10.87
CA PRO A 427 14.48 20.04 9.53
C PRO A 427 13.53 18.87 9.28
N VAL A 428 13.43 17.92 10.21
CA VAL A 428 12.51 16.77 10.09
C VAL A 428 11.07 17.23 10.20
N ARG A 429 10.76 18.19 11.08
CA ARG A 429 9.41 18.77 11.17
C ARG A 429 8.97 19.42 9.85
N LEU A 430 9.84 20.14 9.14
CA LEU A 430 9.52 20.71 7.83
C LEU A 430 9.18 19.62 6.79
N GLN A 431 9.93 18.52 6.80
CA GLN A 431 9.64 17.38 5.92
C GLN A 431 8.35 16.66 6.30
N GLN A 432 8.09 16.48 7.59
CA GLN A 432 6.81 15.95 8.08
C GLN A 432 5.63 16.82 7.63
N LEU A 433 5.72 18.15 7.76
CA LEU A 433 4.66 19.06 7.29
C LEU A 433 4.50 18.99 5.76
N LYS A 434 5.60 18.89 5.00
CA LYS A 434 5.55 18.66 3.54
C LYS A 434 4.84 17.35 3.18
N MET A 435 5.11 16.27 3.91
CA MET A 435 4.43 14.98 3.78
C MET A 435 2.94 15.07 4.14
N GLN A 436 2.61 15.84 5.18
CA GLN A 436 1.24 16.10 5.61
C GLN A 436 0.44 16.87 4.53
N LEU A 437 1.06 17.87 3.87
CA LEU A 437 0.47 18.53 2.68
C LEU A 437 0.25 17.52 1.55
N ARG A 438 1.24 16.67 1.27
CA ARG A 438 1.18 15.67 0.19
C ARG A 438 0.01 14.71 0.38
N MET A 439 -0.11 14.09 1.56
CA MET A 439 -1.21 13.15 1.83
C MET A 439 -2.59 13.83 1.84
N THR A 440 -2.65 15.10 2.27
CA THR A 440 -3.89 15.89 2.19
C THR A 440 -4.30 16.15 0.74
N ILE A 441 -3.33 16.52 -0.10
CA ILE A 441 -3.53 16.71 -1.54
C ILE A 441 -3.92 15.39 -2.21
N ASN A 442 -3.39 14.24 -1.79
CA ASN A 442 -3.77 12.93 -2.32
C ASN A 442 -5.29 12.70 -2.22
N ALA A 443 -5.90 12.95 -1.07
CA ALA A 443 -7.35 12.79 -0.89
C ALA A 443 -8.15 13.78 -1.76
N LEU A 444 -7.66 15.01 -1.93
CA LEU A 444 -8.27 15.98 -2.84
C LEU A 444 -8.19 15.51 -4.30
N LEU A 445 -7.01 15.06 -4.75
CA LEU A 445 -6.79 14.58 -6.11
C LEU A 445 -7.66 13.37 -6.43
N ASP A 446 -7.73 12.39 -5.53
CA ASP A 446 -8.53 11.18 -5.72
C ASP A 446 -9.98 11.52 -6.07
N GLN A 447 -10.61 12.39 -5.26
CA GLN A 447 -11.96 12.83 -5.54
C GLN A 447 -12.03 13.70 -6.80
N LEU A 448 -11.23 14.76 -6.87
CA LEU A 448 -11.29 15.79 -7.93
C LEU A 448 -11.03 15.22 -9.33
N VAL A 449 -10.15 14.22 -9.43
CA VAL A 449 -9.87 13.52 -10.69
C VAL A 449 -11.04 12.64 -11.07
N HIS A 450 -11.58 11.82 -10.15
CA HIS A 450 -12.61 10.84 -10.49
C HIS A 450 -14.02 11.43 -10.61
N CYS A 451 -14.34 12.49 -9.88
CA CYS A 451 -15.70 12.99 -9.70
C CYS A 451 -15.93 14.36 -10.34
N GLU A 452 -14.91 15.21 -10.39
CA GLU A 452 -15.01 16.59 -10.89
C GLU A 452 -14.22 16.83 -12.20
N GLY A 453 -13.50 15.83 -12.71
CA GLY A 453 -12.83 15.91 -14.00
C GLY A 453 -11.60 16.84 -14.00
N MET A 454 -10.92 16.97 -12.86
CA MET A 454 -9.72 17.80 -12.72
C MET A 454 -8.70 17.48 -13.83
N PRO A 455 -8.22 18.51 -14.57
CA PRO A 455 -7.19 18.34 -15.59
C PRO A 455 -5.80 18.21 -14.97
N GLU A 456 -4.88 17.57 -15.70
CA GLU A 456 -3.49 17.34 -15.26
C GLU A 456 -2.80 18.63 -14.82
N ALA A 457 -2.95 19.72 -15.58
CA ALA A 457 -2.31 20.99 -15.27
C ALA A 457 -2.73 21.54 -13.89
N GLU A 458 -4.01 21.38 -13.50
CA GLU A 458 -4.49 21.81 -12.18
C GLU A 458 -3.98 20.90 -11.06
N ALA A 459 -3.96 19.58 -11.30
CA ALA A 459 -3.40 18.61 -10.36
C ALA A 459 -1.90 18.88 -10.10
N MET A 460 -1.13 19.12 -11.17
CA MET A 460 0.30 19.44 -11.10
C MET A 460 0.55 20.77 -10.38
N ALA A 461 -0.25 21.80 -10.67
CA ALA A 461 -0.15 23.08 -9.98
C ALA A 461 -0.48 22.96 -8.48
N LEU A 462 -1.45 22.14 -8.10
CA LEU A 462 -1.77 21.89 -6.68
C LEU A 462 -0.61 21.18 -5.97
N MET A 463 -0.07 20.10 -6.55
CA MET A 463 1.01 19.32 -5.96
C MET A 463 2.33 20.09 -5.84
N THR A 464 2.74 20.81 -6.89
CA THR A 464 4.02 21.55 -6.91
C THR A 464 3.91 22.92 -6.24
N GLY A 465 2.73 23.54 -6.30
CA GLY A 465 2.42 24.83 -5.69
C GLY A 465 2.19 24.71 -4.19
N ARG A 466 1.07 24.08 -3.80
CA ARG A 466 0.65 23.96 -2.39
C ARG A 466 1.31 22.79 -1.67
N GLY A 467 1.71 21.74 -2.38
CA GLY A 467 2.37 20.58 -1.80
C GLY A 467 3.90 20.66 -1.78
N PHE A 468 4.48 21.67 -2.45
CA PHE A 468 5.94 21.84 -2.59
C PHE A 468 6.67 20.58 -3.10
N GLN A 469 5.98 19.71 -3.84
CA GLN A 469 6.57 18.50 -4.40
C GLN A 469 7.47 18.84 -5.59
N GLU A 470 8.55 18.07 -5.77
CA GLU A 470 9.32 18.06 -7.00
C GLU A 470 8.45 17.58 -8.19
N GLU A 471 8.74 18.06 -9.41
CA GLU A 471 7.90 17.79 -10.60
C GLU A 471 7.77 16.29 -10.90
N GLY A 472 8.85 15.52 -10.74
CA GLY A 472 8.85 14.08 -10.98
C GLY A 472 7.90 13.33 -10.04
N GLU A 473 7.85 13.73 -8.77
CA GLU A 473 6.96 13.16 -7.75
C GLU A 473 5.49 13.50 -8.05
N ALA A 474 5.22 14.74 -8.46
CA ALA A 474 3.88 15.18 -8.88
C ALA A 474 3.41 14.43 -10.14
N ALA A 475 4.28 14.24 -11.12
CA ALA A 475 3.94 13.52 -12.36
C ALA A 475 3.65 12.03 -12.11
N GLY A 476 4.45 11.37 -11.26
CA GLY A 476 4.20 9.99 -10.83
C GLY A 476 2.85 9.85 -10.12
N LYS A 477 2.53 10.81 -9.25
CA LYS A 477 1.28 10.85 -8.50
C LYS A 477 0.06 11.11 -9.36
N TRP A 478 0.15 11.98 -10.36
CA TRP A 478 -0.89 12.15 -11.38
C TRP A 478 -1.22 10.82 -12.08
N ARG A 479 -0.20 10.09 -12.53
CA ARG A 479 -0.38 8.77 -13.13
C ARG A 479 -1.05 7.80 -12.15
N ARG A 480 -0.63 7.77 -10.88
CA ARG A 480 -1.25 6.94 -9.83
C ARG A 480 -2.72 7.26 -9.60
N ALA A 481 -3.12 8.53 -9.64
CA ALA A 481 -4.51 8.97 -9.50
C ALA A 481 -5.41 8.54 -10.68
N LEU A 482 -4.82 8.20 -11.83
CA LEU A 482 -5.56 7.64 -12.97
C LEU A 482 -5.51 6.10 -12.99
N LEU A 483 -4.47 5.49 -12.42
CA LEU A 483 -4.32 4.03 -12.38
C LEU A 483 -5.10 3.37 -11.23
N THR A 484 -5.27 4.11 -10.13
CA THR A 484 -5.94 3.67 -8.91
C THR A 484 -7.11 4.61 -8.60
N SER A 485 -7.95 4.22 -7.65
CA SER A 485 -9.04 5.06 -7.14
C SER A 485 -9.26 4.75 -5.67
N THR A 486 -9.70 5.71 -4.87
CA THR A 486 -10.03 5.59 -3.42
C THR A 486 -8.84 5.32 -2.51
N GLN A 487 -7.75 4.73 -3.04
CA GLN A 487 -6.53 4.41 -2.31
C GLN A 487 -5.79 5.66 -1.86
N LEU A 488 -5.74 6.71 -2.67
CA LEU A 488 -5.06 7.96 -2.32
C LEU A 488 -5.74 8.69 -1.13
N SER A 489 -7.03 8.44 -0.89
CA SER A 489 -7.76 8.97 0.26
C SER A 489 -7.39 8.30 1.59
N THR A 490 -6.84 7.09 1.58
CA THR A 490 -6.59 6.27 2.78
C THR A 490 -5.68 6.97 3.80
N TYR A 491 -4.58 7.58 3.33
CA TYR A 491 -3.62 8.30 4.17
C TYR A 491 -4.26 9.43 4.98
N PHE A 492 -4.95 10.37 4.30
CA PHE A 492 -5.52 11.54 4.98
C PHE A 492 -6.69 11.17 5.88
N VAL A 493 -7.58 10.30 5.41
CA VAL A 493 -8.72 9.85 6.21
C VAL A 493 -8.22 9.09 7.43
N GLY A 494 -7.30 8.15 7.22
CA GLY A 494 -6.64 7.38 8.27
C GLY A 494 -5.98 8.28 9.32
N TYR A 495 -5.12 9.21 8.89
CA TYR A 495 -4.49 10.17 9.79
C TYR A 495 -5.55 10.97 10.57
N SER A 496 -6.56 11.50 9.89
CA SER A 496 -7.57 12.34 10.53
C SER A 496 -8.34 11.61 11.62
N GLU A 497 -8.71 10.35 11.35
CA GLU A 497 -9.45 9.52 12.29
C GLU A 497 -8.56 8.95 13.40
N MET A 498 -7.32 8.55 13.09
CA MET A 498 -6.36 8.12 14.10
C MET A 498 -5.99 9.25 15.06
N ALA A 499 -5.78 10.47 14.55
CA ALA A 499 -5.55 11.64 15.39
C ALA A 499 -6.79 11.98 16.25
N ASP A 500 -8.02 11.78 15.75
CA ASP A 500 -9.25 11.91 16.55
C ASP A 500 -9.27 10.87 17.70
N ILE A 501 -8.94 9.61 17.41
CA ILE A 501 -8.88 8.53 18.40
C ILE A 501 -7.78 8.78 19.45
N ALA A 502 -6.59 9.20 19.00
CA ALA A 502 -5.50 9.58 19.89
C ALA A 502 -5.89 10.73 20.84
N ARG A 503 -6.62 11.73 20.33
CA ARG A 503 -7.15 12.84 21.15
C ARG A 503 -8.25 12.42 22.13
N ALA A 504 -8.97 11.33 21.84
CA ALA A 504 -9.99 10.78 22.73
C ALA A 504 -9.43 9.97 23.91
N ARG A 505 -8.08 9.91 24.05
CA ARG A 505 -7.41 9.23 25.16
C ARG A 505 -8.04 9.58 26.52
N PRO A 506 -8.47 8.58 27.31
CA PRO A 506 -9.07 8.82 28.63
C PRO A 506 -8.11 9.52 29.59
N ALA A 507 -8.68 10.34 30.48
CA ALA A 507 -7.90 11.03 31.52
C ALA A 507 -7.17 10.02 32.43
N GLY A 508 -5.87 10.23 32.65
CA GLY A 508 -5.04 9.37 33.48
C GLY A 508 -4.39 8.18 32.77
N VAL A 509 -4.74 7.93 31.50
CA VAL A 509 -4.04 6.95 30.66
C VAL A 509 -2.79 7.61 30.04
N SER A 510 -1.65 6.93 30.08
CA SER A 510 -0.40 7.44 29.50
C SER A 510 -0.46 7.46 27.97
N VAL A 511 0.49 8.13 27.30
CA VAL A 511 0.55 8.11 25.82
C VAL A 511 0.83 6.69 25.35
N ARG A 512 1.86 6.06 25.92
CA ARG A 512 2.23 4.66 25.62
C ARG A 512 1.05 3.72 25.77
N ASP A 513 0.38 3.71 26.93
CA ASP A 513 -0.68 2.71 27.18
C ASP A 513 -1.87 2.92 26.25
N TRP A 514 -2.12 4.16 25.79
CA TRP A 514 -3.15 4.43 24.79
C TRP A 514 -2.75 3.97 23.39
N HIS A 515 -1.53 4.24 22.97
CA HIS A 515 -0.99 3.73 21.71
C HIS A 515 -0.95 2.20 21.67
N ASP A 516 -0.53 1.56 22.76
CA ASP A 516 -0.56 0.11 22.89
C ASP A 516 -2.00 -0.42 22.75
N ALA A 517 -2.99 0.24 23.37
CA ALA A 517 -4.39 -0.13 23.21
C ALA A 517 -4.87 0.06 21.77
N MET A 518 -4.48 1.15 21.09
CA MET A 518 -4.83 1.39 19.69
C MET A 518 -4.27 0.30 18.75
N LEU A 519 -3.09 -0.25 19.06
CA LEU A 519 -2.43 -1.29 18.26
C LEU A 519 -2.79 -2.73 18.66
N ALA A 520 -3.55 -2.93 19.74
CA ALA A 520 -3.82 -4.25 20.32
C ALA A 520 -4.84 -5.10 19.55
N HIS A 521 -5.38 -4.60 18.44
CA HIS A 521 -6.60 -5.14 17.82
C HIS A 521 -6.41 -5.60 16.37
N ASP A 522 -5.17 -5.87 15.94
CA ASP A 522 -4.79 -5.98 14.52
C ASP A 522 -4.99 -4.61 13.83
N CYS A 523 -5.36 -4.57 12.55
CA CYS A 523 -5.49 -3.32 11.79
C CYS A 523 -6.93 -3.04 11.32
N PRO A 524 -7.94 -2.95 12.20
CA PRO A 524 -9.32 -2.69 11.79
C PRO A 524 -9.50 -1.23 11.33
N PRO A 525 -10.44 -0.92 10.43
CA PRO A 525 -10.79 0.47 10.09
C PRO A 525 -11.06 1.34 11.34
N PRO A 526 -10.71 2.65 11.33
CA PRO A 526 -10.79 3.50 12.52
C PRO A 526 -12.15 3.52 13.23
N ARG A 527 -13.27 3.40 12.49
CA ARG A 527 -14.61 3.33 13.09
C ARG A 527 -14.81 2.12 14.01
N HIS A 528 -14.22 0.98 13.65
CA HIS A 528 -14.28 -0.23 14.45
C HIS A 528 -13.30 -0.16 15.61
N LEU A 529 -12.13 0.45 15.41
CA LEU A 529 -11.19 0.72 16.49
C LEU A 529 -11.84 1.54 17.62
N ARG A 530 -12.62 2.58 17.30
CA ARG A 530 -13.40 3.34 18.30
C ARG A 530 -14.33 2.46 19.11
N THR A 531 -15.01 1.53 18.44
CA THR A 531 -15.92 0.56 19.09
C THR A 531 -15.16 -0.35 20.06
N LEU A 532 -13.99 -0.86 19.66
CA LEU A 532 -13.14 -1.73 20.46
C LEU A 532 -12.56 -0.99 21.69
N LEU A 533 -12.13 0.26 21.49
CA LEU A 533 -11.60 1.14 22.53
C LEU A 533 -12.69 1.77 23.41
N ARG A 534 -13.96 1.69 23.01
CA ARG A 534 -15.15 2.26 23.67
C ARG A 534 -15.08 3.79 23.80
N VAL A 535 -14.71 4.48 22.72
CA VAL A 535 -14.56 5.95 22.65
C VAL A 535 -15.35 6.59 21.53
#